data_AF-A0A821WUI0-F1
#
_entry.id   AF-A0A821WUI0-F1
#
_cell.length_a   1.000
_cell.length_b   1.000
_cell.length_c   1.000
_cell.angle_alpha   90.00
_cell.angle_beta   90.00
_cell.angle_gamma   90.00
#
_symmetry.space_group_name_H-M   'P 1'
#
loop_
_entity.id
_entity.type
_entity.pdbx_description
1 polymer ?
#
loop_
_entity_poly.entity_id
_entity_poly.type
_entity_poly.pdbx_seq_one_letter_code
_entity_poly.pdbx_strand_id
1 'polypeptide(L)'
;MPKKSKVNKLARMSDEERARYLQHRADVEEEARRRKHELIARFIKNKLDKEESYSKINTAKINQEWRYILRRIKCRQMETDIQGMAASFNFLMERKNRLIESLTRAIEDSDEQHRRAFQAHTENLSYFLRIGTQRLDKLQAAYEHQKNGFLEMWDKEEMEITDSEDKSEFKLMLITFIQERDFKSYKNEKDIERATIKNDARLEDGKVWKI
;
A
#
# COMPACT_ATOMS: atom_id res chain seq x y z
N MET A 1 -47.64 82.43 -98.39
CA MET A 1 -48.73 81.77 -99.14
C MET A 1 -49.63 81.00 -98.17
N PRO A 2 -50.95 81.02 -98.35
CA PRO A 2 -51.92 80.76 -97.30
C PRO A 2 -52.16 79.26 -97.09
N LYS A 3 -52.33 78.87 -95.82
CA LYS A 3 -52.81 77.53 -95.42
C LYS A 3 -54.17 77.29 -96.07
N LYS A 4 -54.20 76.45 -97.12
CA LYS A 4 -55.44 75.93 -97.70
C LYS A 4 -56.26 75.32 -96.57
N SER A 5 -57.44 75.88 -96.32
CA SER A 5 -58.42 75.32 -95.40
C SER A 5 -58.69 73.88 -95.83
N LYS A 6 -58.46 72.94 -94.92
CA LYS A 6 -58.93 71.56 -95.09
C LYS A 6 -60.44 71.64 -95.17
N VAL A 7 -60.98 71.70 -96.39
CA VAL A 7 -62.40 71.47 -96.66
C VAL A 7 -62.76 70.17 -95.96
N ASN A 8 -63.68 70.28 -95.01
CA ASN A 8 -63.99 69.26 -94.03
C ASN A 8 -64.44 67.99 -94.76
N LYS A 9 -63.55 66.98 -94.86
CA LYS A 9 -63.80 65.71 -95.56
C LYS A 9 -65.06 64.98 -95.04
N LEU A 10 -65.50 65.35 -93.83
CA LEU A 10 -66.73 64.88 -93.19
C LEU A 10 -68.03 65.55 -93.71
N ALA A 11 -67.95 66.63 -94.49
CA ALA A 11 -69.11 67.36 -95.00
C ALA A 11 -69.60 66.88 -96.38
N ARG A 12 -68.89 65.95 -97.04
CA ARG A 12 -69.25 65.34 -98.35
C ARG A 12 -69.54 63.85 -98.28
N MET A 13 -69.57 63.26 -97.09
CA MET A 13 -69.81 61.85 -96.84
C MET A 13 -71.25 61.66 -96.36
N SER A 14 -71.91 60.57 -96.76
CA SER A 14 -73.20 60.18 -96.17
C SER A 14 -73.05 60.05 -94.65
N ASP A 15 -74.11 60.29 -93.88
CA ASP A 15 -74.06 60.23 -92.41
C ASP A 15 -73.47 58.90 -91.90
N GLU A 16 -73.67 57.81 -92.66
CA GLU A 16 -73.11 56.48 -92.40
C GLU A 16 -71.59 56.40 -92.63
N GLU A 17 -71.05 57.05 -93.66
CA GLU A 17 -69.61 57.10 -93.95
C GLU A 17 -68.86 57.99 -92.94
N ARG A 18 -69.51 59.07 -92.50
CA ARG A 18 -69.00 59.96 -91.45
C ARG A 18 -68.91 59.27 -90.10
N ALA A 19 -69.93 58.47 -89.75
CA ALA A 19 -69.94 57.64 -88.55
C ALA A 19 -68.80 56.61 -88.57
N ARG A 20 -68.63 55.89 -89.69
CA ARG A 20 -67.54 54.91 -89.85
C ARG A 20 -66.15 55.54 -89.76
N TYR A 21 -65.93 56.73 -90.33
CA TYR A 21 -64.63 57.42 -90.24
C TYR A 21 -64.31 57.89 -88.81
N LEU A 22 -65.30 58.43 -88.08
CA LEU A 22 -65.13 58.84 -86.69
C LEU A 22 -64.88 57.64 -85.78
N GLN A 23 -65.58 56.53 -86.02
CA GLN A 23 -65.37 55.26 -85.34
C GLN A 23 -63.97 54.71 -85.59
N HIS A 24 -63.55 54.59 -86.86
CA HIS A 24 -62.19 54.15 -87.20
C HIS A 24 -61.10 55.05 -86.59
N ARG A 25 -61.32 56.37 -86.53
CA ARG A 25 -60.36 57.27 -85.88
C ARG A 25 -60.31 57.07 -84.36
N ALA A 26 -61.46 56.84 -83.72
CA ALA A 26 -61.53 56.51 -82.31
C ALA A 26 -60.86 55.16 -82.01
N ASP A 27 -61.08 54.16 -82.85
CA ASP A 27 -60.47 52.83 -82.75
C ASP A 27 -58.94 52.90 -82.89
N VAL A 28 -58.43 53.66 -83.87
CA VAL A 28 -56.97 53.86 -84.05
C VAL A 28 -56.35 54.60 -82.87
N GLU A 29 -57.02 55.61 -82.32
CA GLU A 29 -56.53 56.35 -81.15
C GLU A 29 -56.57 55.49 -79.87
N GLU A 30 -57.62 54.68 -79.71
CA GLU A 30 -57.73 53.73 -78.61
C GLU A 30 -56.68 52.63 -78.72
N GLU A 31 -56.44 52.10 -79.92
CA GLU A 31 -55.38 51.12 -80.18
C GLU A 31 -53.99 51.72 -79.93
N ALA A 32 -53.73 52.97 -80.33
CA ALA A 32 -52.49 53.68 -80.01
C ALA A 32 -52.32 53.88 -78.51
N ARG A 33 -53.40 54.21 -77.79
CA ARG A 33 -53.40 54.27 -76.32
C ARG A 33 -53.11 52.90 -75.71
N ARG A 34 -53.75 51.82 -76.16
CA ARG A 34 -53.49 50.45 -75.65
C ARG A 34 -52.04 50.05 -75.89
N ARG A 35 -51.51 50.25 -77.09
CA ARG A 35 -50.09 49.97 -77.42
C ARG A 35 -49.12 50.73 -76.51
N LYS A 36 -49.41 52.00 -76.20
CA LYS A 36 -48.60 52.79 -75.25
C LYS A 36 -48.66 52.23 -73.82
N HIS A 37 -49.85 51.87 -73.33
CA HIS A 37 -50.01 51.27 -72.01
C HIS A 37 -49.32 49.90 -71.92
N GLU A 38 -49.46 49.07 -72.94
CA GLU A 38 -48.77 47.77 -73.02
C GLU A 38 -47.25 47.93 -73.02
N LEU A 39 -46.71 48.91 -73.76
CA LEU A 39 -45.27 49.19 -73.78
C LEU A 39 -44.76 49.60 -72.39
N ILE A 40 -45.50 50.46 -71.68
CA ILE A 40 -45.17 50.89 -70.31
C ILE A 40 -45.25 49.69 -69.35
N ALA A 41 -46.31 48.87 -69.43
CA ALA A 41 -46.47 47.70 -68.58
C ALA A 41 -45.33 46.67 -68.78
N ARG A 42 -44.94 46.40 -70.04
CA ARG A 42 -43.79 45.54 -70.35
C ARG A 42 -42.49 46.12 -69.82
N PHE A 43 -42.29 47.43 -69.92
CA PHE A 43 -41.09 48.09 -69.40
C PHE A 43 -41.01 47.95 -67.87
N ILE A 44 -42.11 48.21 -67.15
CA ILE A 44 -42.17 48.06 -65.69
C ILE A 44 -41.94 46.61 -65.28
N LYS A 45 -42.60 45.65 -65.93
CA LYS A 45 -42.41 44.22 -65.66
C LYS A 45 -40.94 43.82 -65.84
N ASN A 46 -40.32 44.19 -66.95
CA ASN A 46 -38.90 43.89 -67.20
C ASN A 46 -37.96 44.55 -66.17
N LYS A 47 -38.34 45.68 -65.59
CA LYS A 47 -37.58 46.33 -64.51
C LYS A 47 -37.74 45.57 -63.19
N LEU A 48 -38.96 45.19 -62.85
CA LEU A 48 -39.27 44.39 -61.66
C LEU A 48 -38.58 43.02 -61.71
N ASP A 49 -38.66 42.31 -62.84
CA ASP A 49 -38.03 40.99 -62.99
C ASP A 49 -36.49 41.08 -62.83
N LYS A 50 -35.87 42.15 -63.32
CA LYS A 50 -34.43 42.41 -63.13
C LYS A 50 -34.09 42.71 -61.67
N GLU A 51 -34.87 43.56 -61.02
CA GLU A 51 -34.67 43.88 -59.61
C GLU A 51 -34.85 42.65 -58.72
N GLU A 52 -35.86 41.82 -59.00
CA GLU A 52 -36.09 40.56 -58.28
C GLU A 52 -34.93 39.58 -58.47
N SER A 53 -34.43 39.44 -59.70
CA SER A 53 -33.25 38.63 -59.99
C SER A 53 -32.01 39.14 -59.25
N TYR A 54 -31.78 40.45 -59.22
CA TYR A 54 -30.65 41.02 -58.48
C TYR A 54 -30.81 40.88 -56.98
N SER A 55 -32.03 41.05 -56.45
CA SER A 55 -32.34 40.84 -55.04
C SER A 55 -32.01 39.41 -54.61
N LYS A 56 -32.47 38.41 -55.36
CA LYS A 56 -32.16 36.98 -55.13
C LYS A 56 -30.65 36.72 -55.09
N ILE A 57 -29.91 37.24 -56.07
CA ILE A 57 -28.45 37.08 -56.15
C ILE A 57 -27.76 37.79 -54.97
N ASN A 58 -28.17 39.01 -54.64
CA ASN A 58 -27.57 39.79 -53.57
C ASN A 58 -27.82 39.14 -52.21
N THR A 59 -29.04 38.66 -51.95
CA THR A 59 -29.35 37.88 -50.74
C THR A 59 -28.49 36.63 -50.63
N ALA A 60 -28.32 35.89 -51.73
CA ALA A 60 -27.45 34.71 -51.74
C ALA A 60 -25.98 35.06 -51.42
N LYS A 61 -25.45 36.13 -52.01
CA LYS A 61 -24.09 36.63 -51.73
C LYS A 61 -23.92 37.05 -50.28
N ILE A 62 -24.84 37.86 -49.76
CA ILE A 62 -24.82 38.31 -48.36
C ILE A 62 -24.87 37.11 -47.40
N ASN A 63 -25.75 36.14 -47.65
CA ASN A 63 -25.84 34.93 -46.83
C ASN A 63 -24.55 34.09 -46.90
N GLN A 64 -23.91 34.01 -48.06
CA GLN A 64 -22.63 33.31 -48.22
C GLN A 64 -21.53 33.99 -47.39
N GLU A 65 -21.42 35.31 -47.45
CA GLU A 65 -20.47 36.09 -46.66
C GLU A 65 -20.72 35.93 -45.15
N TRP A 66 -21.99 36.01 -44.71
CA TRP A 66 -22.33 35.78 -43.31
C TRP A 66 -21.96 34.39 -42.84
N ARG A 67 -22.25 33.35 -43.62
CA ARG A 67 -21.85 31.97 -43.29
C ARG A 67 -20.34 31.84 -43.19
N TYR A 68 -19.59 32.50 -44.08
CA TYR A 68 -18.13 32.50 -44.02
C TYR A 68 -17.62 33.17 -42.74
N ILE A 69 -18.12 34.37 -42.41
CA ILE A 69 -17.73 35.10 -41.20
C ILE A 69 -18.07 34.31 -39.94
N LEU A 70 -19.30 33.79 -39.83
CA LEU A 70 -19.74 33.02 -38.66
C LEU A 70 -18.94 31.74 -38.47
N ARG A 71 -18.65 31.01 -39.55
CA ARG A 71 -17.78 29.82 -39.47
C ARG A 71 -16.39 30.19 -39.00
N ARG A 72 -15.80 31.28 -39.51
CA ARG A 72 -14.47 31.72 -39.10
C ARG A 72 -14.42 32.07 -37.61
N ILE A 73 -15.43 32.79 -37.11
CA ILE A 73 -15.55 33.12 -35.68
C ILE A 73 -15.72 31.83 -34.86
N LYS A 74 -16.61 30.93 -35.27
CA LYS A 74 -16.87 29.69 -34.54
C LYS A 74 -15.65 28.77 -34.48
N CYS A 75 -14.91 28.63 -35.59
CA CYS A 75 -13.67 27.86 -35.61
C CYS A 75 -12.64 28.43 -34.64
N ARG A 76 -12.45 29.76 -34.62
CA ARG A 76 -11.52 30.42 -33.69
C ARG A 76 -11.94 30.25 -32.23
N GLN A 77 -13.24 30.33 -31.94
CA GLN A 77 -13.77 30.06 -30.60
C GLN A 77 -13.47 28.60 -30.19
N MET A 78 -13.80 27.63 -31.05
CA MET A 78 -13.56 26.21 -30.77
C MET A 78 -12.08 25.90 -30.59
N GLU A 79 -11.19 26.54 -31.36
CA GLU A 79 -9.74 26.43 -31.19
C GLU A 79 -9.31 26.91 -29.80
N THR A 80 -9.80 28.08 -29.39
CA THR A 80 -9.52 28.64 -28.05
C THR A 80 -10.04 27.72 -26.94
N ASP A 81 -11.25 27.19 -27.10
CA ASP A 81 -11.88 26.27 -26.13
C ASP A 81 -11.04 24.99 -25.99
N ILE A 82 -10.61 24.38 -27.11
CA ILE A 82 -9.76 23.18 -27.11
C ILE A 82 -8.41 23.48 -26.46
N GLN A 83 -7.79 24.62 -26.75
CA GLN A 83 -6.53 25.02 -26.11
C GLN A 83 -6.70 25.18 -24.59
N GLY A 84 -7.78 25.81 -24.15
CA GLY A 84 -8.10 25.97 -22.73
C GLY A 84 -8.34 24.63 -22.02
N MET A 85 -9.06 23.71 -22.67
CA MET A 85 -9.26 22.35 -22.16
C MET A 85 -7.95 21.57 -22.07
N ALA A 86 -7.10 21.63 -23.10
CA ALA A 86 -5.80 20.97 -23.12
C ALA A 86 -4.88 21.50 -22.02
N ALA A 87 -4.82 22.83 -21.82
CA ALA A 87 -4.05 23.44 -20.75
C ALA A 87 -4.55 23.01 -19.36
N SER A 88 -5.86 22.99 -19.16
CA SER A 88 -6.47 22.54 -17.90
C SER A 88 -6.18 21.07 -17.62
N PHE A 89 -6.25 20.23 -18.65
CA PHE A 89 -5.92 18.81 -18.54
C PHE A 89 -4.45 18.60 -18.17
N ASN A 90 -3.53 19.28 -18.86
CA ASN A 90 -2.09 19.19 -18.56
C ASN A 90 -1.79 19.62 -17.12
N PHE A 91 -2.40 20.72 -16.66
CA PHE A 91 -2.26 21.16 -15.26
C PHE A 91 -2.75 20.10 -14.26
N LEU A 92 -3.91 19.48 -14.52
CA LEU A 92 -4.44 18.40 -13.68
C LEU A 92 -3.53 17.17 -13.69
N MET A 93 -3.00 16.79 -14.86
CA MET A 93 -2.05 15.69 -15.00
C MET A 93 -0.76 15.96 -14.22
N GLU A 94 -0.16 17.14 -14.37
CA GLU A 94 1.03 17.53 -13.61
C GLU A 94 0.78 17.54 -12.09
N ARG A 95 -0.39 18.01 -11.66
CA ARG A 95 -0.78 17.95 -10.25
C ARG A 95 -0.90 16.51 -9.75
N LYS A 96 -1.50 15.61 -10.54
CA LYS A 96 -1.61 14.19 -10.20
C LYS A 96 -0.23 13.52 -10.18
N ASN A 97 0.64 13.80 -11.13
CA ASN A 97 2.02 13.29 -11.15
C ASN A 97 2.80 13.73 -9.91
N ARG A 98 2.75 15.02 -9.55
CA ARG A 98 3.37 15.52 -8.31
C ARG A 98 2.84 14.83 -7.06
N LEU A 99 1.54 14.56 -7.00
CA LEU A 99 0.94 13.83 -5.88
C LEU A 99 1.44 12.38 -5.84
N ILE A 100 1.49 11.70 -6.98
CA ILE A 100 2.02 10.33 -7.08
C ILE A 100 3.47 10.30 -6.59
N GLU A 101 4.34 11.18 -7.09
CA GLU A 101 5.73 11.26 -6.65
C GLU A 101 5.85 11.50 -5.14
N SER A 102 5.03 12.40 -4.58
CA SER A 102 5.01 12.66 -3.15
C SER A 102 4.60 11.43 -2.34
N LEU A 103 3.60 10.69 -2.80
CA LEU A 103 3.14 9.48 -2.14
C LEU A 103 4.17 8.35 -2.26
N THR A 104 4.83 8.20 -3.40
CA THR A 104 5.92 7.24 -3.59
C THR A 104 7.07 7.51 -2.62
N ARG A 105 7.52 8.77 -2.52
CA ARG A 105 8.57 9.14 -1.54
C ARG A 105 8.14 8.87 -0.10
N ALA A 106 6.88 9.14 0.24
CA ALA A 106 6.35 8.87 1.58
C ALA A 106 6.33 7.36 1.91
N ILE A 107 6.02 6.51 0.93
CA ILE A 107 6.08 5.05 1.09
C ILE A 107 7.53 4.60 1.28
N GLU A 108 8.45 5.10 0.46
CA GLU A 108 9.89 4.78 0.57
C GLU A 108 10.46 5.19 1.94
N ASP A 109 10.14 6.40 2.42
CA ASP A 109 10.57 6.88 3.73
C ASP A 109 9.94 6.06 4.88
N SER A 110 8.66 5.71 4.77
CA SER A 110 8.00 4.86 5.76
C SER A 110 8.62 3.47 5.82
N ASP A 111 8.93 2.85 4.67
CA ASP A 111 9.57 1.53 4.62
C ASP A 111 10.99 1.57 5.21
N GLU A 112 11.76 2.60 4.88
CA GLU A 112 13.09 2.81 5.43
C GLU A 112 13.07 3.02 6.95
N GLN A 113 12.11 3.79 7.46
CA GLN A 113 11.90 3.97 8.90
C GLN A 113 11.53 2.65 9.58
N HIS A 114 10.62 1.86 8.98
CA HIS A 114 10.27 0.54 9.49
C HIS A 114 11.48 -0.40 9.53
N ARG A 115 12.28 -0.44 8.46
CA ARG A 115 13.49 -1.25 8.37
C ARG A 115 14.49 -0.89 9.45
N ARG A 116 14.74 0.41 9.67
CA ARG A 116 15.64 0.90 10.75
C ARG A 116 15.12 0.54 12.14
N ALA A 117 13.82 0.75 12.39
CA ALA A 117 13.22 0.43 13.68
C ALA A 117 13.30 -1.09 13.97
N PHE A 118 13.03 -1.92 12.96
CA PHE A 118 13.14 -3.37 13.08
C PHE A 118 14.58 -3.82 13.34
N GLN A 119 15.55 -3.25 12.63
CA GLN A 119 16.96 -3.53 12.85
C GLN A 119 17.37 -3.18 14.28
N ALA A 120 17.08 -1.96 14.75
CA ALA A 120 17.39 -1.53 16.11
C ALA A 120 16.73 -2.42 17.17
N HIS A 121 15.47 -2.84 16.93
CA HIS A 121 14.78 -3.78 17.82
C HIS A 121 15.48 -5.15 17.88
N THR A 122 15.88 -5.68 16.72
CA THR A 122 16.58 -6.96 16.61
C THR A 122 17.96 -6.92 17.29
N GLU A 123 18.69 -5.81 17.14
CA GLU A 123 19.96 -5.56 17.82
C GLU A 123 19.77 -5.54 19.35
N ASN A 124 18.72 -4.87 19.84
CA ASN A 124 18.39 -4.83 21.26
C ASN A 124 18.01 -6.22 21.81
N LEU A 125 17.21 -7.00 21.07
CA LEU A 125 16.89 -8.37 21.45
C LEU A 125 18.15 -9.24 21.51
N SER A 126 19.03 -9.12 20.52
CA SER A 126 20.30 -9.84 20.48
C SER A 126 21.18 -9.48 21.68
N TYR A 127 21.21 -8.19 22.05
CA TYR A 127 21.90 -7.71 23.25
C TYR A 127 21.34 -8.34 24.54
N PHE A 128 20.01 -8.37 24.71
CA PHE A 128 19.39 -9.00 25.88
C PHE A 128 19.61 -10.50 25.93
N LEU A 129 19.51 -11.19 24.80
CA LEU A 129 19.82 -12.62 24.71
C LEU A 129 21.25 -12.89 25.13
N ARG A 130 22.22 -12.10 24.66
CA ARG A 130 23.62 -12.23 25.06
C ARG A 130 23.80 -12.07 26.58
N ILE A 131 23.14 -11.09 27.20
CA ILE A 131 23.16 -10.94 28.66
C ILE A 131 22.54 -12.16 29.34
N GLY A 132 21.41 -12.65 28.83
CA GLY A 132 20.73 -13.84 29.33
C GLY A 132 21.65 -15.07 29.32
N THR A 133 22.31 -15.33 28.18
CA THR A 133 23.28 -16.41 28.03
C THR A 133 24.43 -16.26 29.03
N GLN A 134 25.06 -15.08 29.13
CA GLN A 134 26.13 -14.86 30.10
C GLN A 134 25.72 -15.10 31.55
N ARG A 135 24.48 -14.78 31.91
CA ARG A 135 23.94 -15.05 33.26
C ARG A 135 23.72 -16.54 33.48
N LEU A 136 23.20 -17.25 32.48
CA LEU A 136 23.03 -18.71 32.53
C LEU A 136 24.38 -19.42 32.67
N ASP A 137 25.38 -19.02 31.89
CA ASP A 137 26.73 -19.59 31.95
C ASP A 137 27.34 -19.42 33.35
N LYS A 138 27.20 -18.22 33.94
CA LYS A 138 27.66 -17.96 35.32
C LYS A 138 26.94 -18.80 36.35
N LEU A 139 25.62 -18.94 36.22
CA LEU A 139 24.81 -19.75 37.13
C LEU A 139 25.20 -21.23 37.03
N GLN A 140 25.40 -21.72 35.82
CA GLN A 140 25.84 -23.09 35.58
C GLN A 140 27.23 -23.34 36.17
N ALA A 141 28.19 -22.44 35.93
CA ALA A 141 29.53 -22.56 36.51
C ALA A 141 29.50 -22.55 38.05
N ALA A 142 28.67 -21.68 38.66
CA ALA A 142 28.51 -21.65 40.11
C ALA A 142 27.89 -22.94 40.66
N TYR A 143 26.89 -23.49 39.96
CA TYR A 143 26.27 -24.76 40.32
C TYR A 143 27.27 -25.93 40.22
N GLU A 144 28.02 -26.02 39.13
CA GLU A 144 29.04 -27.05 38.93
C GLU A 144 30.14 -26.96 40.00
N HIS A 145 30.59 -25.74 40.33
CA HIS A 145 31.55 -25.51 41.40
C HIS A 145 31.00 -25.99 42.76
N GLN A 146 29.76 -25.64 43.10
CA GLN A 146 29.15 -26.06 44.36
C GLN A 146 28.97 -27.59 44.42
N LYS A 147 28.51 -28.19 43.33
CA LYS A 147 28.35 -29.64 43.20
C LYS A 147 29.68 -30.35 43.41
N ASN A 148 30.73 -29.91 42.73
CA ASN A 148 32.05 -30.53 42.84
C ASN A 148 32.63 -30.35 44.25
N GLY A 149 32.46 -29.18 44.86
CA GLY A 149 32.86 -28.96 46.25
C GLY A 149 32.15 -29.91 47.23
N PHE A 150 30.85 -30.19 47.03
CA PHE A 150 30.14 -31.18 47.85
C PHE A 150 30.65 -32.60 47.62
N LEU A 151 30.98 -32.98 46.37
CA LEU A 151 31.55 -34.30 46.09
C LEU A 151 32.93 -34.47 46.74
N GLU A 152 33.79 -33.46 46.66
CA GLU A 152 35.11 -33.50 47.31
C GLU A 152 35.00 -33.57 48.84
N MET A 153 34.04 -32.84 49.43
CA MET A 153 33.77 -32.93 50.86
C MET A 153 33.26 -34.31 51.26
N TRP A 154 32.36 -34.89 50.45
CA TRP A 154 31.84 -36.23 50.66
C TRP A 154 32.95 -37.28 50.62
N ASP A 155 33.78 -37.27 49.58
CA ASP A 155 34.90 -38.21 49.42
C ASP A 155 35.88 -38.12 50.61
N LYS A 156 36.12 -36.89 51.10
CA LYS A 156 36.96 -36.66 52.27
C LYS A 156 36.31 -37.20 53.55
N GLU A 157 35.04 -36.92 53.78
CA GLU A 157 34.30 -37.39 54.95
C GLU A 157 34.22 -38.93 54.96
N GLU A 158 33.98 -39.55 53.82
CA GLU A 158 33.99 -41.01 53.64
C GLU A 158 35.36 -41.61 54.01
N MET A 159 36.45 -40.98 53.56
CA MET A 159 37.81 -41.40 53.92
C MET A 159 38.10 -41.24 55.42
N GLU A 160 37.68 -40.13 56.03
CA GLU A 160 37.86 -39.89 57.47
C GLU A 160 37.05 -40.87 58.33
N ILE A 161 35.81 -41.19 57.92
CA ILE A 161 34.97 -42.19 58.59
C ILE A 161 35.63 -43.56 58.51
N THR A 162 36.08 -43.97 57.32
CA THR A 162 36.73 -45.28 57.11
C THR A 162 38.00 -45.42 57.95
N ASP A 163 38.87 -44.41 57.96
CA ASP A 163 40.10 -44.42 58.78
C ASP A 163 39.80 -44.44 60.29
N SER A 164 38.74 -43.74 60.72
CA SER A 164 38.27 -43.79 62.11
C SER A 164 37.70 -45.17 62.50
N GLU A 165 36.96 -45.80 61.59
CA GLU A 165 36.44 -47.16 61.73
C GLU A 165 37.58 -48.16 61.89
N ASP A 166 38.55 -48.17 60.95
CA ASP A 166 39.73 -49.04 60.97
C ASP A 166 40.52 -48.90 62.29
N LYS A 167 40.74 -47.65 62.75
CA LYS A 167 41.41 -47.38 64.03
C LYS A 167 40.63 -47.91 65.22
N SER A 168 39.31 -47.82 65.18
CA SER A 168 38.43 -48.27 66.26
C SER A 168 38.36 -49.79 66.31
N GLU A 169 38.28 -50.44 65.14
CA GLU A 169 38.35 -51.90 65.00
C GLU A 169 39.69 -52.43 65.51
N PHE A 170 40.80 -51.81 65.12
CA PHE A 170 42.13 -52.20 65.60
C PHE A 170 42.26 -52.09 67.13
N LYS A 171 41.76 -50.99 67.72
CA LYS A 171 41.73 -50.82 69.19
C LYS A 171 40.90 -51.92 69.85
N LEU A 172 39.73 -52.25 69.32
CA LEU A 172 38.86 -53.29 69.87
C LEU A 172 39.51 -54.67 69.74
N MET A 173 40.16 -54.96 68.62
CA MET A 173 40.92 -56.20 68.41
C MET A 173 42.08 -56.31 69.41
N LEU A 174 42.78 -55.22 69.71
CA LEU A 174 43.83 -55.21 70.73
C LEU A 174 43.28 -55.46 72.14
N ILE A 175 42.18 -54.79 72.51
CA ILE A 175 41.52 -54.97 73.81
C ILE A 175 41.06 -56.43 73.97
N THR A 176 40.38 -56.99 72.97
CA THR A 176 39.91 -58.39 73.00
C THR A 176 41.08 -59.37 73.08
N PHE A 177 42.17 -59.13 72.35
CA PHE A 177 43.39 -59.94 72.45
C PHE A 177 44.01 -59.91 73.87
N ILE A 178 44.11 -58.73 74.48
CA ILE A 178 44.63 -58.57 75.85
C ILE A 178 43.70 -59.30 76.84
N GLN A 179 42.38 -59.09 76.74
CA GLN A 179 41.39 -59.76 77.58
C GLN A 179 41.46 -61.28 77.46
N GLU A 180 41.60 -61.82 76.25
CA GLU A 180 41.74 -63.25 75.97
C GLU A 180 43.04 -63.81 76.58
N ARG A 181 44.15 -63.08 76.46
CA ARG A 181 45.45 -63.44 77.08
C ARG A 181 45.33 -63.47 78.60
N ASP A 182 44.77 -62.41 79.18
CA ASP A 182 44.63 -62.27 80.64
C ASP A 182 43.67 -63.33 81.19
N PHE A 183 42.57 -63.62 80.48
CA PHE A 183 41.64 -64.71 80.81
C PHE A 183 42.32 -66.08 80.76
N LYS A 184 43.14 -66.36 79.73
CA LYS A 184 43.93 -67.60 79.65
C LYS A 184 44.93 -67.71 80.79
N SER A 185 45.64 -66.63 81.12
CA SER A 185 46.58 -66.60 82.25
C SER A 185 45.86 -66.87 83.57
N TYR A 186 44.74 -66.19 83.82
CA TYR A 186 43.91 -66.39 85.00
C TYR A 186 43.38 -67.83 85.08
N LYS A 187 42.90 -68.39 83.97
CA LYS A 187 42.44 -69.78 83.90
C LYS A 187 43.57 -70.76 84.23
N ASN A 188 44.76 -70.56 83.66
CA ASN A 188 45.93 -71.39 83.94
C ASN A 188 46.33 -71.30 85.42
N GLU A 189 46.35 -70.09 85.99
CA GLU A 189 46.65 -69.88 87.41
C GLU A 189 45.64 -70.59 88.32
N LYS A 190 44.34 -70.50 88.01
CA LYS A 190 43.28 -71.23 88.72
C LYS A 190 43.38 -72.73 88.56
N ASP A 191 43.78 -73.22 87.40
CA ASP A 191 44.01 -74.65 87.17
C ASP A 191 45.26 -75.15 87.93
N ILE A 192 46.32 -74.34 88.04
CA ILE A 192 47.50 -74.59 88.89
C ILE A 192 47.09 -74.60 90.37
N GLU A 193 46.36 -73.58 90.85
CA GLU A 193 45.87 -73.49 92.23
C GLU A 193 45.00 -74.70 92.59
N ARG A 194 44.13 -75.15 91.67
CA ARG A 194 43.37 -76.40 91.85
C ARG A 194 44.28 -77.63 91.89
N ALA A 195 45.32 -77.67 91.08
CA ALA A 195 46.29 -78.78 91.07
C ALA A 195 47.14 -78.80 92.35
N THR A 196 47.55 -77.65 92.88
CA THR A 196 48.28 -77.53 94.15
C THR A 196 47.37 -77.90 95.32
N ILE A 197 46.13 -77.39 95.39
CA ILE A 197 45.15 -77.82 96.41
C ILE A 197 44.93 -79.34 96.36
N LYS A 198 44.78 -79.93 95.17
CA LYS A 198 44.68 -81.39 95.01
C LYS A 198 45.94 -82.13 95.46
N ASN A 199 47.13 -81.58 95.22
CA ASN A 199 48.40 -82.21 95.60
C ASN A 199 48.68 -82.06 97.10
N ASP A 200 48.34 -80.91 97.69
CA ASP A 200 48.41 -80.63 99.12
C ASP A 200 47.44 -81.52 99.90
N ALA A 201 46.20 -81.70 99.42
CA ALA A 201 45.27 -82.69 99.97
C ALA A 201 45.84 -84.12 99.91
N ARG A 202 46.58 -84.46 98.83
CA ARG A 202 47.30 -85.75 98.71
C ARG A 202 48.50 -85.88 99.66
N LEU A 203 49.18 -84.78 99.98
CA LEU A 203 50.30 -84.74 100.93
C LEU A 203 49.81 -84.80 102.38
N GLU A 204 48.64 -84.24 102.67
CA GLU A 204 47.96 -84.43 103.96
C GLU A 204 47.51 -85.87 104.14
N ASP A 205 46.90 -86.50 103.11
CA ASP A 205 46.59 -87.94 103.13
C ASP A 205 47.85 -88.83 103.25
N GLY A 206 48.99 -88.38 102.70
CA GLY A 206 50.29 -89.07 102.81
C GLY A 206 50.99 -88.90 104.17
N LYS A 207 50.69 -87.84 104.93
CA LYS A 207 51.23 -87.59 106.28
C LYS A 207 50.45 -88.33 107.38
N VAL A 208 49.27 -88.86 107.08
CA VAL A 208 48.47 -89.69 108.01
C VAL A 208 49.08 -91.11 108.21
N TRP A 209 50.09 -91.51 107.43
CA TRP A 209 50.66 -92.87 107.46
C TRP A 209 52.15 -92.99 107.83
N LYS A 210 52.69 -92.12 108.68
CA LYS A 210 54.00 -92.36 109.32
C LYS A 210 53.97 -92.04 110.82
N ILE A 211 53.51 -93.05 111.56
CA ILE A 211 53.92 -93.38 112.93
C ILE A 211 55.34 -93.97 112.86
#